data_AF-A0A382EYK0-F1
#
_entry.id   AF-A0A382EYK0-F1
#
_cell.length_a   1.000
_cell.length_b   1.000
_cell.length_c   1.000
_cell.angle_alpha   90.00
_cell.angle_beta   90.00
_cell.angle_gamma   90.00
#
_symmetry.space_group_name_H-M   'P 1'
#
loop_
_entity.id
_entity.type
_entity.pdbx_description
1 polymer ?
#
loop_
_entity_poly.entity_id
_entity_poly.type
_entity_poly.pdbx_seq_one_letter_code
_entity_poly.pdbx_strand_id
1 'polypeptide(L)'
;VDESGESHRFLRAEGCEVIIGELTRGIGMTREALIGIGSGADVLMGATIRGGLLDRDFFEKFPDLRVVSKYTIGIEDVDLEVATDLGVIITHCPTEANWGGVAEGTLGFILALLKRLRERDAHVKKGGWRSPDLRGIYLGRRGDGYTGITVGIVGLGRVGSRVADLLAPWRVRILACDPYVDRATFVRHDSVGVDLPTLLRESDVVTLHCSLNMQTRGLIGKEELALMKPGAVLVNTARGAILDLDALCDALEENRLIGAALDVLPEEPPEKGARVCSLGDKVILSPHMISANGAGTLAAAIPWATEATLMALKGNVPNHVCNVDAVPKWKKRFGGKALI
;
A
#
# COMPACT_ATOMS: atom_id res chain seq x y z
N VAL A 1 18.66 -3.00 4.07
CA VAL A 1 17.63 -3.63 3.21
C VAL A 1 18.21 -4.86 2.53
N ASP A 2 19.33 -4.74 1.81
CA ASP A 2 20.12 -5.91 1.38
C ASP A 2 21.11 -6.35 2.47
N GLU A 3 20.73 -7.33 3.29
CA GLU A 3 21.59 -7.88 4.34
C GLU A 3 22.75 -8.73 3.78
N SER A 4 22.57 -9.29 2.58
CA SER A 4 23.60 -10.12 1.92
C SER A 4 24.74 -9.27 1.33
N GLY A 5 24.46 -7.99 1.06
CA GLY A 5 25.35 -7.07 0.36
C GLY A 5 25.64 -7.45 -1.09
N GLU A 6 24.87 -8.37 -1.68
CA GLU A 6 25.05 -8.86 -3.05
C GLU A 6 24.86 -7.73 -4.07
N SER A 7 23.82 -6.91 -3.90
CA SER A 7 23.58 -5.75 -4.79
C SER A 7 24.75 -4.77 -4.76
N HIS A 8 25.31 -4.49 -3.59
CA HIS A 8 26.46 -3.59 -3.45
C HIS A 8 27.71 -4.14 -4.14
N ARG A 9 27.97 -5.46 -4.02
CA ARG A 9 29.10 -6.10 -4.71
C ARG A 9 28.90 -6.07 -6.23
N PHE A 10 27.68 -6.34 -6.68
CA PHE A 10 27.34 -6.33 -8.11
C PHE A 10 27.51 -4.94 -8.73
N LEU A 11 26.98 -3.89 -8.08
CA LEU A 11 27.15 -2.50 -8.53
C LEU A 11 28.63 -2.10 -8.62
N ARG A 12 29.45 -2.47 -7.62
CA ARG A 12 30.90 -2.19 -7.64
C ARG A 12 31.62 -2.95 -8.75
N ALA A 13 31.21 -4.19 -9.04
CA ALA A 13 31.77 -4.98 -10.14
C ALA A 13 31.46 -4.36 -11.52
N GLU A 14 30.31 -3.69 -11.66
CA GLU A 14 29.94 -2.89 -12.84
C GLU A 14 30.59 -1.50 -12.87
N GLY A 15 31.54 -1.21 -11.97
CA GLY A 15 32.31 0.04 -11.95
C GLY A 15 31.64 1.20 -11.19
N CYS A 16 30.55 0.96 -10.45
CA CYS A 16 29.90 2.00 -9.66
C CYS A 16 30.66 2.29 -8.35
N GLU A 17 30.80 3.57 -8.01
CA GLU A 17 31.07 3.98 -6.63
C GLU A 17 29.77 3.82 -5.81
N VAL A 18 29.82 3.05 -4.72
CA VAL A 18 28.65 2.74 -3.89
C VAL A 18 28.83 3.28 -2.48
N ILE A 19 28.05 4.32 -2.16
CA ILE A 19 27.90 4.91 -0.83
C ILE A 19 26.66 4.32 -0.16
N ILE A 20 26.82 3.77 1.04
CA ILE A 20 25.73 3.14 1.79
C ILE A 20 25.28 4.10 2.90
N GLY A 21 24.00 4.47 2.89
CA GLY A 21 23.42 5.29 3.95
C GLY A 21 23.10 4.49 5.22
N GLU A 22 23.28 5.12 6.38
CA GLU A 22 22.89 4.54 7.67
C GLU A 22 21.41 4.83 7.97
N LEU A 23 20.65 3.79 8.34
CA LEU A 23 19.25 3.94 8.70
C LEU A 23 19.11 4.60 10.07
N THR A 24 18.34 5.68 10.16
CA THR A 24 17.96 6.29 11.45
C THR A 24 16.80 5.51 12.05
N ARG A 25 16.99 4.99 13.28
CA ARG A 25 15.98 4.23 14.07
C ARG A 25 15.34 3.03 13.34
N GLY A 26 15.98 2.49 12.31
CA GLY A 26 15.45 1.37 11.51
C GLY A 26 14.28 1.73 10.58
N ILE A 27 13.97 3.02 10.38
CA ILE A 27 12.75 3.46 9.68
C ILE A 27 13.05 4.17 8.35
N GLY A 28 14.24 4.76 8.19
CA GLY A 28 14.67 5.47 6.97
C GLY A 28 15.80 6.47 7.26
N MET A 29 16.19 7.26 6.25
CA MET A 29 17.06 8.43 6.43
C MET A 29 16.23 9.72 6.44
N THR A 30 16.72 10.75 7.12
CA THR A 30 16.15 12.10 6.97
C THR A 30 16.55 12.68 5.60
N ARG A 31 15.78 13.66 5.12
CA ARG A 31 16.06 14.41 3.89
C ARG A 31 17.45 15.02 3.92
N GLU A 32 17.82 15.64 5.02
CA GLU A 32 19.10 16.30 5.22
C GLU A 32 20.26 15.30 5.21
N ALA A 33 20.07 14.13 5.86
CA ALA A 33 21.07 13.08 5.85
C ALA A 33 21.28 12.52 4.43
N LEU A 34 20.19 12.30 3.67
CA LEU A 34 20.26 11.82 2.29
C LEU A 34 20.98 12.83 1.37
N ILE A 35 20.68 14.13 1.50
CA ILE A 35 21.39 15.19 0.79
C ILE A 35 22.89 15.18 1.14
N GLY A 36 23.22 15.06 2.42
CA GLY A 36 24.61 15.07 2.88
C GLY A 36 25.45 13.92 2.31
N ILE A 37 24.91 12.68 2.33
CA ILE A 37 25.65 11.50 1.84
C ILE A 37 25.62 11.36 0.31
N GLY A 38 24.60 11.91 -0.35
CA GLY A 38 24.35 11.71 -1.77
C GLY A 38 24.91 12.81 -2.68
N SER A 39 25.66 13.76 -2.14
CA SER A 39 26.24 14.85 -2.94
C SER A 39 27.00 14.31 -4.15
N GLY A 40 26.60 14.75 -5.35
CA GLY A 40 27.18 14.29 -6.62
C GLY A 40 26.68 12.95 -7.15
N ALA A 41 25.65 12.35 -6.53
CA ALA A 41 25.12 11.06 -6.97
C ALA A 41 24.35 11.13 -8.30
N ASP A 42 24.65 10.23 -9.22
CA ASP A 42 23.87 9.98 -10.44
C ASP A 42 22.59 9.17 -10.17
N VAL A 43 22.56 8.40 -9.07
CA VAL A 43 21.46 7.50 -8.72
C VAL A 43 21.22 7.49 -7.22
N LEU A 44 19.94 7.51 -6.83
CA LEU A 44 19.50 7.21 -5.47
C LEU A 44 18.70 5.91 -5.46
N MET A 45 19.25 4.86 -4.86
CA MET A 45 18.62 3.53 -4.81
C MET A 45 18.12 3.22 -3.38
N GLY A 46 16.87 2.79 -3.26
CA GLY A 46 16.21 2.55 -1.98
C GLY A 46 15.83 3.81 -1.20
N ALA A 47 15.94 5.00 -1.81
CA ALA A 47 15.63 6.26 -1.15
C ALA A 47 14.14 6.33 -0.80
N THR A 48 13.84 6.12 0.48
CA THR A 48 12.51 6.31 1.07
C THR A 48 12.65 7.28 2.23
N ILE A 49 11.93 8.40 2.17
CA ILE A 49 11.93 9.40 3.24
C ILE A 49 10.61 9.31 3.97
N ARG A 50 10.64 8.98 5.26
CA ARG A 50 9.45 9.01 6.11
C ARG A 50 9.29 10.42 6.70
N GLY A 51 8.11 11.01 6.52
CA GLY A 51 7.79 12.35 7.04
C GLY A 51 8.38 13.51 6.23
N GLY A 52 8.78 13.29 4.98
CA GLY A 52 9.30 14.33 4.09
C GLY A 52 8.95 14.07 2.63
N LEU A 53 9.26 15.04 1.77
CA LEU A 53 8.98 15.02 0.33
C LEU A 53 10.28 15.26 -0.45
N LEU A 54 10.54 14.45 -1.48
CA LEU A 54 11.52 14.75 -2.52
C LEU A 54 10.91 15.79 -3.45
N ASP A 55 11.11 17.05 -3.12
CA ASP A 55 10.57 18.22 -3.80
C ASP A 55 11.63 18.92 -4.67
N ARG A 56 11.30 20.10 -5.19
CA ARG A 56 12.19 20.85 -6.10
C ARG A 56 13.53 21.20 -5.46
N ASP A 57 13.54 21.70 -4.23
CA ASP A 57 14.80 22.03 -3.54
C ASP A 57 15.65 20.78 -3.33
N PHE A 58 15.05 19.61 -3.07
CA PHE A 58 15.79 18.35 -2.98
C PHE A 58 16.44 18.01 -4.32
N PHE A 59 15.65 17.92 -5.39
CA PHE A 59 16.15 17.49 -6.69
C PHE A 59 17.20 18.45 -7.27
N GLU A 60 17.09 19.75 -6.99
CA GLU A 60 18.08 20.75 -7.42
C GLU A 60 19.46 20.59 -6.75
N LYS A 61 19.57 19.86 -5.62
CA LYS A 61 20.88 19.49 -5.04
C LYS A 61 21.61 18.41 -5.84
N PHE A 62 20.92 17.70 -6.73
CA PHE A 62 21.48 16.59 -7.52
C PHE A 62 21.32 16.85 -9.03
N PRO A 63 22.09 17.80 -9.59
CA PRO A 63 21.92 18.22 -10.98
C PRO A 63 22.17 17.11 -12.00
N ASP A 64 22.91 16.06 -11.64
CA ASP A 64 23.23 14.92 -12.52
C ASP A 64 22.39 13.67 -12.21
N LEU A 65 21.42 13.77 -11.28
CA LEU A 65 20.57 12.64 -10.91
C LEU A 65 19.77 12.13 -12.10
N ARG A 66 19.97 10.85 -12.42
CA ARG A 66 19.32 10.15 -13.51
C ARG A 66 18.07 9.41 -13.04
N VAL A 67 18.15 8.74 -11.90
CA VAL A 67 17.05 7.92 -11.38
C VAL A 67 17.00 7.91 -9.86
N VAL A 68 15.78 7.97 -9.32
CA VAL A 68 15.48 7.51 -7.97
C VAL A 68 14.79 6.16 -8.08
N SER A 69 15.47 5.09 -7.66
CA SER A 69 14.95 3.72 -7.75
C SER A 69 14.48 3.24 -6.39
N LYS A 70 13.17 3.04 -6.22
CA LYS A 70 12.59 2.60 -4.95
C LYS A 70 12.45 1.09 -4.87
N TYR A 71 12.65 0.52 -3.68
CA TYR A 71 12.32 -0.88 -3.39
C TYR A 71 10.82 -1.10 -3.13
N THR A 72 10.07 -0.03 -2.90
CA THR A 72 8.66 -0.07 -2.48
C THR A 72 7.72 0.06 -3.68
N ILE A 73 6.43 -0.20 -3.45
CA ILE A 73 5.35 0.11 -4.40
C ILE A 73 4.97 1.59 -4.34
N GLY A 74 4.88 2.11 -3.11
CA GLY A 74 4.53 3.51 -2.83
C GLY A 74 5.65 4.48 -3.16
N ILE A 75 5.24 5.63 -3.69
CA ILE A 75 6.07 6.74 -4.19
C ILE A 75 5.58 8.10 -3.67
N GLU A 76 4.79 8.12 -2.59
CA GLU A 76 4.09 9.31 -2.09
C GLU A 76 5.03 10.35 -1.47
N ASP A 77 6.24 9.93 -1.11
CA ASP A 77 7.35 10.76 -0.66
C ASP A 77 8.12 11.41 -1.82
N VAL A 78 7.62 11.32 -3.07
CA VAL A 78 8.24 11.90 -4.26
C VAL A 78 7.27 12.81 -5.00
N ASP A 79 7.70 14.05 -5.26
CA ASP A 79 6.99 14.94 -6.18
C ASP A 79 7.30 14.53 -7.64
N LEU A 80 6.37 13.76 -8.23
CA LEU A 80 6.52 13.26 -9.60
C LEU A 80 6.47 14.36 -10.66
N GLU A 81 5.75 15.45 -10.41
CA GLU A 81 5.65 16.56 -11.36
C GLU A 81 7.00 17.28 -11.43
N VAL A 82 7.58 17.58 -10.27
CA VAL A 82 8.92 18.18 -10.18
C VAL A 82 9.99 17.24 -10.75
N ALA A 83 9.95 15.94 -10.43
CA ALA A 83 10.90 14.98 -11.00
C ALA A 83 10.80 14.94 -12.54
N THR A 84 9.58 14.98 -13.06
CA THR A 84 9.29 15.05 -14.51
C THR A 84 9.84 16.33 -15.13
N ASP A 85 9.56 17.47 -14.51
CA ASP A 85 10.05 18.78 -14.93
C ASP A 85 11.56 18.82 -14.99
N LEU A 86 12.26 18.21 -14.03
CA LEU A 86 13.72 18.19 -14.01
C LEU A 86 14.28 17.11 -14.93
N GLY A 87 13.46 16.17 -15.42
CA GLY A 87 13.89 15.05 -16.26
C GLY A 87 14.65 14.00 -15.47
N VAL A 88 14.21 13.74 -14.23
CA VAL A 88 14.66 12.66 -13.36
C VAL A 88 13.61 11.54 -13.42
N ILE A 89 14.05 10.31 -13.68
CA ILE A 89 13.14 9.15 -13.69
C ILE A 89 12.93 8.65 -12.26
N ILE A 90 11.71 8.28 -11.93
CA ILE A 90 11.36 7.60 -10.69
C ILE A 90 10.91 6.17 -11.01
N THR A 91 11.53 5.17 -10.40
CA THR A 91 11.10 3.76 -10.53
C THR A 91 10.66 3.19 -9.20
N HIS A 92 9.79 2.19 -9.27
CA HIS A 92 9.28 1.47 -8.11
C HIS A 92 9.31 -0.05 -8.35
N CYS A 93 9.13 -0.85 -7.30
CA CYS A 93 9.21 -2.31 -7.38
C CYS A 93 7.89 -2.97 -6.94
N PRO A 94 6.88 -3.07 -7.83
CA PRO A 94 5.60 -3.73 -7.54
C PRO A 94 5.71 -5.26 -7.58
N THR A 95 6.58 -5.83 -6.73
CA THR A 95 6.83 -7.28 -6.67
C THR A 95 5.67 -8.02 -6.03
N GLU A 96 5.46 -9.27 -6.46
CA GLU A 96 4.41 -10.14 -5.90
C GLU A 96 4.59 -10.41 -4.41
N ALA A 97 5.82 -10.55 -3.93
CA ALA A 97 6.10 -10.68 -2.51
C ALA A 97 5.55 -9.52 -1.67
N ASN A 98 5.43 -8.32 -2.26
CA ASN A 98 4.90 -7.15 -1.59
C ASN A 98 3.37 -7.08 -1.73
N TRP A 99 2.83 -6.91 -2.95
CA TRP A 99 1.38 -6.75 -3.12
C TRP A 99 0.58 -8.01 -2.77
N GLY A 100 1.18 -9.19 -2.90
CA GLY A 100 0.61 -10.46 -2.47
C GLY A 100 0.51 -10.55 -0.95
N GLY A 101 1.55 -10.13 -0.23
CA GLY A 101 1.53 -10.03 1.24
C GLY A 101 0.46 -9.06 1.75
N VAL A 102 0.27 -7.92 1.07
CA VAL A 102 -0.85 -7.01 1.39
C VAL A 102 -2.20 -7.72 1.25
N ALA A 103 -2.41 -8.46 0.16
CA ALA A 103 -3.66 -9.17 -0.09
C ALA A 103 -3.93 -10.27 0.95
N GLU A 104 -2.90 -11.02 1.35
CA GLU A 104 -2.98 -12.00 2.44
C GLU A 104 -3.35 -11.33 3.77
N GLY A 105 -2.68 -10.22 4.08
CA GLY A 105 -2.96 -9.39 5.24
C GLY A 105 -4.40 -8.88 5.30
N THR A 106 -4.90 -8.36 4.18
CA THR A 106 -6.29 -7.93 4.03
C THR A 106 -7.27 -9.06 4.34
N LEU A 107 -7.05 -10.26 3.79
CA LEU A 107 -7.89 -11.41 4.08
C LEU A 107 -7.81 -11.79 5.57
N GLY A 108 -6.62 -11.75 6.17
CA GLY A 108 -6.40 -11.95 7.60
C GLY A 108 -7.23 -10.98 8.44
N PHE A 109 -7.23 -9.70 8.10
CA PHE A 109 -8.06 -8.68 8.74
C PHE A 109 -9.55 -8.93 8.60
N ILE A 110 -10.01 -9.24 7.39
CA ILE A 110 -11.42 -9.57 7.14
C ILE A 110 -11.85 -10.74 8.04
N LEU A 111 -11.07 -11.83 8.07
CA LEU A 111 -11.38 -12.99 8.90
C LEU A 111 -11.30 -12.67 10.40
N ALA A 112 -10.31 -11.89 10.83
CA ALA A 112 -10.16 -11.48 12.22
C ALA A 112 -11.38 -10.72 12.74
N LEU A 113 -11.91 -9.78 11.94
CA LEU A 113 -13.12 -9.03 12.23
C LEU A 113 -14.37 -9.93 12.21
N LEU A 114 -14.62 -10.64 11.10
CA LEU A 114 -15.85 -11.43 10.93
C LEU A 114 -15.94 -12.62 11.90
N LYS A 115 -14.81 -13.17 12.32
CA LYS A 115 -14.74 -14.25 13.32
C LYS A 115 -14.52 -13.75 14.74
N ARG A 116 -14.40 -12.43 14.93
CA ARG A 116 -14.23 -11.78 16.24
C ARG A 116 -13.09 -12.40 17.04
N LEU A 117 -11.95 -12.63 16.36
CA LEU A 117 -10.86 -13.44 16.90
C LEU A 117 -10.28 -12.81 18.18
N ARG A 118 -10.05 -11.49 18.18
CA ARG A 118 -9.53 -10.76 19.35
C ARG A 118 -10.48 -10.81 20.53
N GLU A 119 -11.77 -10.56 20.30
CA GLU A 119 -12.79 -10.56 21.35
C GLU A 119 -12.95 -11.96 21.98
N ARG A 120 -12.94 -13.01 21.15
CA ARG A 120 -13.01 -14.40 21.61
C ARG A 120 -11.78 -14.81 22.40
N ASP A 121 -10.59 -14.45 21.92
CA ASP A 121 -9.33 -14.68 22.63
C ASP A 121 -9.34 -13.98 24.00
N ALA A 122 -9.70 -12.70 24.05
CA ALA A 122 -9.81 -11.94 25.28
C ALA A 122 -10.86 -12.52 26.24
N HIS A 123 -12.00 -12.99 25.73
CA HIS A 123 -13.06 -13.60 26.55
C HIS A 123 -12.57 -14.86 27.27
N VAL A 124 -11.92 -15.77 26.54
CA VAL A 124 -11.39 -17.03 27.13
C VAL A 124 -10.29 -16.74 28.13
N LYS A 125 -9.35 -15.82 27.82
CA LYS A 125 -8.28 -15.43 28.73
C LYS A 125 -8.78 -14.78 30.03
N LYS A 126 -9.98 -14.20 30.03
CA LYS A 126 -10.66 -13.65 31.21
C LYS A 126 -11.51 -14.69 31.97
N GLY A 127 -11.42 -15.97 31.60
CA GLY A 127 -12.19 -17.06 32.23
C GLY A 127 -13.58 -17.29 31.65
N GLY A 128 -13.91 -16.62 30.54
CA GLY A 128 -15.14 -16.85 29.79
C GLY A 128 -15.13 -18.15 28.97
N TRP A 129 -16.29 -18.53 28.42
CA TRP A 129 -16.43 -19.73 27.59
C TRP A 129 -17.42 -19.58 26.42
N ARG A 130 -18.64 -20.10 26.54
CA ARG A 130 -19.68 -20.01 25.51
C ARG A 130 -20.55 -18.78 25.74
N SER A 131 -20.46 -17.81 24.84
CA SER A 131 -21.34 -16.63 24.82
C SER A 131 -22.01 -16.45 23.45
N PRO A 132 -23.36 -16.32 23.39
CA PRO A 132 -24.07 -15.93 22.17
C PRO A 132 -23.59 -14.59 21.60
N ASP A 133 -23.13 -13.69 22.46
CA ASP A 133 -22.67 -12.36 22.08
C ASP A 133 -21.32 -12.37 21.37
N LEU A 134 -20.70 -13.54 21.17
CA LEU A 134 -19.44 -13.73 20.43
C LEU A 134 -19.63 -14.52 19.12
N ARG A 135 -20.88 -14.64 18.64
CA ARG A 135 -21.17 -15.21 17.32
C ARG A 135 -20.45 -14.40 16.23
N GLY A 136 -19.88 -15.13 15.27
CA GLY A 136 -19.21 -14.56 14.11
C GLY A 136 -20.05 -14.74 12.86
N ILE A 137 -19.60 -14.16 11.76
CA ILE A 137 -20.32 -14.12 10.49
C ILE A 137 -19.82 -15.25 9.58
N TYR A 138 -20.74 -16.00 8.97
CA TYR A 138 -20.40 -16.97 7.92
C TYR A 138 -20.28 -16.22 6.58
N LEU A 139 -19.24 -16.50 5.79
CA LEU A 139 -18.94 -15.70 4.61
C LEU A 139 -19.75 -16.14 3.39
N GLY A 140 -19.67 -17.42 3.05
CA GLY A 140 -20.08 -17.93 1.75
C GLY A 140 -21.55 -18.28 1.59
N ARG A 141 -21.93 -18.54 0.33
CA ARG A 141 -23.18 -19.24 0.02
C ARG A 141 -23.18 -20.67 0.54
N ARG A 142 -24.33 -21.14 1.04
CA ARG A 142 -24.53 -22.49 1.60
C ARG A 142 -25.66 -23.23 0.92
N GLY A 143 -25.69 -24.56 1.08
CA GLY A 143 -26.72 -25.43 0.51
C GLY A 143 -28.11 -25.29 1.13
N ASP A 144 -28.23 -24.63 2.28
CA ASP A 144 -29.49 -24.34 2.97
C ASP A 144 -30.12 -23.00 2.57
N GLY A 145 -29.61 -22.35 1.52
CA GLY A 145 -30.16 -21.10 0.98
C GLY A 145 -29.57 -19.82 1.58
N TYR A 146 -28.62 -19.90 2.53
CA TYR A 146 -27.90 -18.71 2.98
C TYR A 146 -27.08 -18.10 1.82
N THR A 147 -27.31 -16.83 1.53
CA THR A 147 -26.76 -16.13 0.36
C THR A 147 -25.30 -15.71 0.52
N GLY A 148 -24.72 -15.84 1.71
CA GLY A 148 -23.40 -15.29 2.01
C GLY A 148 -23.41 -13.77 2.17
N ILE A 149 -22.24 -13.24 2.50
CA ILE A 149 -21.96 -11.81 2.56
C ILE A 149 -21.54 -11.28 1.19
N THR A 150 -21.63 -9.97 1.04
CA THR A 150 -21.07 -9.21 -0.08
C THR A 150 -19.79 -8.50 0.35
N VAL A 151 -18.72 -8.69 -0.42
CA VAL A 151 -17.45 -8.00 -0.24
C VAL A 151 -17.28 -6.97 -1.35
N GLY A 152 -17.12 -5.71 -0.96
CA GLY A 152 -16.85 -4.57 -1.83
C GLY A 152 -15.36 -4.25 -1.88
N ILE A 153 -14.79 -4.23 -3.07
CA ILE A 153 -13.37 -3.95 -3.32
C ILE A 153 -13.24 -2.61 -4.04
N VAL A 154 -12.63 -1.61 -3.38
CA VAL A 154 -12.34 -0.30 -4.00
C VAL A 154 -10.92 -0.34 -4.57
N GLY A 155 -10.80 -0.38 -5.89
CA GLY A 155 -9.55 -0.62 -6.61
C GLY A 155 -9.32 -2.11 -6.90
N LEU A 156 -9.36 -2.48 -8.17
CA LEU A 156 -9.18 -3.84 -8.69
C LEU A 156 -7.84 -3.99 -9.42
N GLY A 157 -6.81 -3.26 -8.95
CA GLY A 157 -5.42 -3.45 -9.37
C GLY A 157 -4.81 -4.75 -8.82
N ARG A 158 -3.47 -4.81 -8.71
CA ARG A 158 -2.75 -6.03 -8.27
C ARG A 158 -3.25 -6.59 -6.93
N VAL A 159 -3.37 -5.73 -5.90
CA VAL A 159 -3.82 -6.14 -4.56
C VAL A 159 -5.30 -6.54 -4.58
N GLY A 160 -6.19 -5.68 -5.09
CA GLY A 160 -7.63 -5.95 -5.09
C GLY A 160 -8.01 -7.19 -5.91
N SER A 161 -7.37 -7.38 -7.07
CA SER A 161 -7.52 -8.60 -7.88
C SER A 161 -7.08 -9.84 -7.11
N ARG A 162 -5.94 -9.78 -6.43
CA ARG A 162 -5.45 -10.89 -5.60
C ARG A 162 -6.38 -11.19 -4.42
N VAL A 163 -6.95 -10.17 -3.78
CA VAL A 163 -7.97 -10.33 -2.73
C VAL A 163 -9.21 -11.02 -3.29
N ALA A 164 -9.68 -10.64 -4.48
CA ALA A 164 -10.81 -11.29 -5.13
C ALA A 164 -10.52 -12.78 -5.43
N ASP A 165 -9.34 -13.10 -5.96
CA ASP A 165 -8.90 -14.48 -6.23
C ASP A 165 -8.81 -15.31 -4.95
N LEU A 166 -8.24 -14.73 -3.89
CA LEU A 166 -8.19 -15.36 -2.58
C LEU A 166 -9.61 -15.62 -2.08
N LEU A 167 -10.56 -14.70 -2.32
CA LEU A 167 -11.93 -14.81 -1.84
C LEU A 167 -12.78 -15.88 -2.56
N ALA A 168 -12.39 -16.28 -3.77
CA ALA A 168 -13.16 -17.15 -4.64
C ALA A 168 -13.62 -18.48 -3.99
N PRO A 169 -12.77 -19.23 -3.25
CA PRO A 169 -13.18 -20.50 -2.63
C PRO A 169 -14.29 -20.35 -1.57
N TRP A 170 -14.45 -19.16 -0.97
CA TRP A 170 -15.54 -18.91 -0.02
C TRP A 170 -16.88 -18.63 -0.70
N ARG A 171 -16.95 -18.47 -2.03
CA ARG A 171 -18.21 -18.29 -2.77
C ARG A 171 -19.04 -17.10 -2.27
N VAL A 172 -18.36 -16.03 -1.85
CA VAL A 172 -18.98 -14.73 -1.51
C VAL A 172 -19.43 -14.02 -2.78
N ARG A 173 -20.27 -12.99 -2.65
CA ARG A 173 -20.53 -12.05 -3.75
C ARG A 173 -19.46 -10.95 -3.72
N ILE A 174 -18.80 -10.69 -4.84
CA ILE A 174 -17.79 -9.64 -4.95
C ILE A 174 -18.32 -8.48 -5.81
N LEU A 175 -18.34 -7.28 -5.23
CA LEU A 175 -18.54 -6.03 -5.94
C LEU A 175 -17.20 -5.31 -6.03
N ALA A 176 -16.89 -4.68 -7.16
CA ALA A 176 -15.66 -3.93 -7.31
C ALA A 176 -15.91 -2.58 -7.99
N CYS A 177 -15.21 -1.55 -7.53
CA CYS A 177 -15.22 -0.21 -8.12
C CYS A 177 -13.78 0.16 -8.50
N ASP A 178 -13.50 0.19 -9.80
CA ASP A 178 -12.23 0.67 -10.34
C ASP A 178 -12.47 1.27 -11.73
N PRO A 179 -12.31 2.60 -11.91
CA PRO A 179 -12.58 3.25 -13.18
C PRO A 179 -11.47 3.07 -14.23
N TYR A 180 -10.34 2.45 -13.87
CA TYR A 180 -9.16 2.34 -14.73
C TYR A 180 -8.93 0.94 -15.30
N VAL A 181 -9.70 -0.06 -14.85
CA VAL A 181 -9.62 -1.43 -15.39
C VAL A 181 -10.74 -1.69 -16.39
N ASP A 182 -10.47 -2.59 -17.34
CA ASP A 182 -11.46 -2.99 -18.33
C ASP A 182 -12.50 -3.97 -17.77
N ARG A 183 -13.60 -4.14 -18.51
CA ARG A 183 -14.66 -5.10 -18.16
C ARG A 183 -14.10 -6.54 -18.04
N ALA A 184 -13.09 -6.88 -18.82
CA ALA A 184 -12.50 -8.21 -18.82
C ALA A 184 -11.81 -8.52 -17.47
N THR A 185 -11.24 -7.51 -16.82
CA THR A 185 -10.63 -7.64 -15.49
C THR A 185 -11.66 -8.02 -14.43
N PHE A 186 -12.84 -7.37 -14.42
CA PHE A 186 -13.92 -7.73 -13.49
C PHE A 186 -14.36 -9.20 -13.66
N VAL A 187 -14.54 -9.64 -14.91
CA VAL A 187 -14.93 -11.02 -15.25
C VAL A 187 -13.86 -12.03 -14.84
N ARG A 188 -12.58 -11.70 -15.08
CA ARG A 188 -11.44 -12.56 -14.73
C ARG A 188 -11.41 -12.91 -13.25
N HIS A 189 -11.79 -11.96 -12.40
CA HIS A 189 -11.73 -12.07 -10.94
C HIS A 189 -13.11 -12.34 -10.30
N ASP A 190 -14.08 -12.86 -11.07
CA ASP A 190 -15.46 -13.18 -10.62
C ASP A 190 -16.12 -12.05 -9.80
N SER A 191 -15.90 -10.81 -10.26
CA SER A 191 -16.38 -9.60 -9.60
C SER A 191 -17.36 -8.83 -10.49
N VAL A 192 -18.32 -8.15 -9.85
CA VAL A 192 -19.27 -7.29 -10.56
C VAL A 192 -18.80 -5.84 -10.42
N GLY A 193 -18.46 -5.22 -11.55
CA GLY A 193 -18.12 -3.80 -11.61
C GLY A 193 -19.33 -2.91 -11.34
N VAL A 194 -19.23 -2.02 -10.34
CA VAL A 194 -20.29 -1.08 -9.92
C VAL A 194 -19.68 0.28 -9.54
N ASP A 195 -20.51 1.31 -9.40
CA ASP A 195 -20.08 2.59 -8.83
C ASP A 195 -19.84 2.50 -7.30
N LEU A 196 -19.10 3.46 -6.75
CA LEU A 196 -18.75 3.50 -5.33
C LEU A 196 -20.01 3.56 -4.42
N PRO A 197 -21.03 4.41 -4.65
CA PRO A 197 -22.23 4.42 -3.82
C PRO A 197 -22.97 3.07 -3.78
N THR A 198 -23.08 2.38 -4.91
CA THR A 198 -23.68 1.04 -5.00
C THR A 198 -22.87 0.02 -4.21
N LEU A 199 -21.53 0.04 -4.39
CA LEU A 199 -20.63 -0.81 -3.63
C LEU A 199 -20.81 -0.64 -2.13
N LEU A 200 -20.82 0.60 -1.63
CA LEU A 200 -20.94 0.90 -0.21
C LEU A 200 -22.29 0.43 0.37
N ARG A 201 -23.40 0.69 -0.34
CA ARG A 201 -24.75 0.29 0.10
C ARG A 201 -24.96 -1.22 0.15
N GLU A 202 -24.29 -1.96 -0.73
CA GLU A 202 -24.53 -3.40 -0.88
C GLU A 202 -23.51 -4.28 -0.14
N SER A 203 -22.39 -3.73 0.32
CA SER A 203 -21.30 -4.51 0.91
C SER A 203 -21.40 -4.65 2.43
N ASP A 204 -21.18 -5.87 2.93
CA ASP A 204 -21.03 -6.15 4.36
C ASP A 204 -19.57 -5.99 4.81
N VAL A 205 -18.63 -6.08 3.87
CA VAL A 205 -17.21 -5.80 4.04
C VAL A 205 -16.78 -4.85 2.92
N VAL A 206 -16.14 -3.73 3.24
CA VAL A 206 -15.50 -2.85 2.25
C VAL A 206 -14.01 -2.88 2.47
N THR A 207 -13.22 -3.08 1.40
CA THR A 207 -11.76 -3.04 1.46
C THR A 207 -11.16 -2.11 0.42
N LEU A 208 -10.17 -1.32 0.84
CA LEU A 208 -9.56 -0.25 0.05
C LEU A 208 -8.18 -0.66 -0.48
N HIS A 209 -8.02 -0.60 -1.80
CA HIS A 209 -6.81 -0.94 -2.54
C HIS A 209 -6.48 0.04 -3.68
N CYS A 210 -7.16 1.19 -3.74
CA CYS A 210 -6.85 2.24 -4.70
C CYS A 210 -5.59 3.02 -4.28
N SER A 211 -4.87 3.57 -5.27
CA SER A 211 -3.73 4.47 -5.04
C SER A 211 -4.19 5.80 -4.45
N LEU A 212 -3.40 6.41 -3.58
CA LEU A 212 -3.64 7.77 -3.10
C LEU A 212 -3.25 8.79 -4.19
N ASN A 213 -4.21 9.63 -4.58
CA ASN A 213 -4.03 10.75 -5.50
C ASN A 213 -5.06 11.84 -5.17
N MET A 214 -5.17 12.88 -6.01
CA MET A 214 -6.15 13.97 -5.79
C MET A 214 -7.60 13.50 -5.76
N GLN A 215 -7.95 12.46 -6.51
CA GLN A 215 -9.31 11.93 -6.61
C GLN A 215 -9.67 10.97 -5.47
N THR A 216 -8.66 10.33 -4.85
CA THR A 216 -8.89 9.32 -3.80
C THR A 216 -8.56 9.81 -2.39
N ARG A 217 -7.95 11.00 -2.26
CA ARG A 217 -7.75 11.64 -0.95
C ARG A 217 -9.11 11.98 -0.34
N GLY A 218 -9.36 11.47 0.86
CA GLY A 218 -10.65 11.63 1.55
C GLY A 218 -11.83 10.96 0.82
N LEU A 219 -11.57 9.98 -0.06
CA LEU A 219 -12.60 9.28 -0.82
C LEU A 219 -13.67 8.64 0.07
N ILE A 220 -13.27 8.13 1.24
CA ILE A 220 -14.19 7.56 2.23
C ILE A 220 -14.30 8.55 3.38
N GLY A 221 -15.27 9.46 3.28
CA GLY A 221 -15.61 10.43 4.30
C GLY A 221 -16.86 10.05 5.09
N LYS A 222 -17.40 11.03 5.83
CA LYS A 222 -18.64 10.87 6.61
C LYS A 222 -19.83 10.41 5.75
N GLU A 223 -19.96 10.96 4.54
CA GLU A 223 -21.07 10.63 3.65
C GLU A 223 -20.97 9.19 3.13
N GLU A 224 -19.77 8.76 2.73
CA GLU A 224 -19.53 7.39 2.26
C GLU A 224 -19.70 6.35 3.37
N LEU A 225 -19.20 6.64 4.58
CA LEU A 225 -19.41 5.80 5.75
C LEU A 225 -20.91 5.71 6.10
N ALA A 226 -21.67 6.78 5.87
CA ALA A 226 -23.12 6.80 6.01
C ALA A 226 -23.88 6.02 4.91
N LEU A 227 -23.23 5.67 3.80
CA LEU A 227 -23.78 4.77 2.78
C LEU A 227 -23.54 3.29 3.09
N MET A 228 -22.49 2.97 3.86
CA MET A 228 -22.22 1.59 4.27
C MET A 228 -23.38 1.00 5.09
N LYS A 229 -23.61 -0.30 4.93
CA LYS A 229 -24.63 -1.02 5.71
C LYS A 229 -24.38 -0.89 7.21
N PRO A 230 -25.42 -0.73 8.04
CA PRO A 230 -25.30 -0.93 9.47
C PRO A 230 -24.75 -2.34 9.77
N GLY A 231 -23.71 -2.43 10.58
CA GLY A 231 -23.03 -3.70 10.85
C GLY A 231 -21.97 -4.11 9.82
N ALA A 232 -21.64 -3.26 8.85
CA ALA A 232 -20.52 -3.52 7.95
C ALA A 232 -19.16 -3.35 8.66
N VAL A 233 -18.12 -3.87 8.02
CA VAL A 233 -16.72 -3.65 8.42
C VAL A 233 -15.90 -3.01 7.30
N LEU A 234 -14.90 -2.21 7.69
CA LEU A 234 -14.00 -1.52 6.76
C LEU A 234 -12.55 -1.99 6.92
N VAL A 235 -11.86 -2.29 5.82
CA VAL A 235 -10.44 -2.67 5.83
C VAL A 235 -9.64 -1.73 4.94
N ASN A 236 -8.64 -1.04 5.50
CA ASN A 236 -7.73 -0.20 4.74
C ASN A 236 -6.29 -0.70 4.87
N THR A 237 -5.76 -1.22 3.76
CA THR A 237 -4.35 -1.60 3.58
C THR A 237 -3.71 -0.84 2.41
N ALA A 238 -4.36 0.23 1.95
CA ALA A 238 -3.88 1.10 0.89
C ALA A 238 -3.11 2.28 1.48
N ARG A 239 -3.79 3.39 1.79
CA ARG A 239 -3.21 4.58 2.42
C ARG A 239 -4.20 5.21 3.39
N GLY A 240 -3.68 5.74 4.50
CA GLY A 240 -4.53 6.34 5.54
C GLY A 240 -5.33 7.54 5.04
N ALA A 241 -4.72 8.40 4.23
CA ALA A 241 -5.36 9.61 3.69
C ALA A 241 -6.50 9.38 2.68
N ILE A 242 -6.79 8.12 2.30
CA ILE A 242 -7.98 7.77 1.51
C ILE A 242 -9.26 7.85 2.37
N LEU A 243 -9.10 7.72 3.68
CA LEU A 243 -10.15 7.63 4.67
C LEU A 243 -10.09 8.84 5.62
N ASP A 244 -11.24 9.44 5.89
CA ASP A 244 -11.40 10.34 7.02
C ASP A 244 -11.41 9.52 8.33
N LEU A 245 -10.32 9.60 9.09
CA LEU A 245 -10.12 8.80 10.30
C LEU A 245 -11.08 9.21 11.42
N ASP A 246 -11.42 10.49 11.54
CA ASP A 246 -12.31 10.98 12.58
C ASP A 246 -13.75 10.54 12.29
N ALA A 247 -14.17 10.63 11.03
CA ALA A 247 -15.47 10.10 10.60
C ALA A 247 -15.58 8.59 10.80
N LEU A 248 -14.49 7.82 10.59
CA LEU A 248 -14.48 6.39 10.91
C LEU A 248 -14.65 6.16 12.42
N CYS A 249 -13.95 6.92 13.26
CA CYS A 249 -14.06 6.80 14.71
C CYS A 249 -15.50 7.06 15.18
N ASP A 250 -16.15 8.10 14.64
CA ASP A 250 -17.57 8.39 14.90
C ASP A 250 -18.46 7.19 14.53
N ALA A 251 -18.30 6.65 13.32
CA ALA A 251 -19.10 5.53 12.84
C ALA A 251 -18.91 4.24 13.67
N LEU A 252 -17.72 4.02 14.23
CA LEU A 252 -17.44 2.89 15.12
C LEU A 252 -18.02 3.10 16.53
N GLU A 253 -17.92 4.31 17.08
CA GLU A 253 -18.47 4.65 18.40
C GLU A 253 -20.01 4.55 18.41
N GLU A 254 -20.64 5.03 17.34
CA GLU A 254 -22.09 4.95 17.12
C GLU A 254 -22.59 3.52 16.83
N ASN A 255 -21.69 2.53 16.71
CA ASN A 255 -21.97 1.15 16.30
C ASN A 255 -22.63 1.03 14.93
N ARG A 256 -22.47 2.05 14.08
CA ARG A 256 -22.88 1.96 12.68
C ARG A 256 -22.04 0.92 11.97
N LEU A 257 -20.72 0.99 12.13
CA LEU A 257 -19.81 -0.07 11.74
C LEU A 257 -19.46 -0.91 12.97
N ILE A 258 -19.38 -2.23 12.79
CA ILE A 258 -19.05 -3.15 13.90
C ILE A 258 -17.54 -3.40 14.03
N GLY A 259 -16.76 -2.95 13.04
CA GLY A 259 -15.32 -3.02 13.13
C GLY A 259 -14.58 -2.43 11.94
N ALA A 260 -13.32 -2.09 12.17
CA ALA A 260 -12.39 -1.72 11.11
C ALA A 260 -11.01 -2.36 11.32
N ALA A 261 -10.25 -2.52 10.24
CA ALA A 261 -8.85 -2.92 10.31
C ALA A 261 -8.00 -2.00 9.42
N LEU A 262 -6.98 -1.38 10.02
CA LEU A 262 -6.13 -0.37 9.39
C LEU A 262 -4.68 -0.79 9.53
N ASP A 263 -4.00 -1.04 8.41
CA ASP A 263 -2.53 -1.11 8.39
C ASP A 263 -1.91 0.27 8.22
N VAL A 264 -2.69 1.26 7.79
CA VAL A 264 -2.24 2.58 7.41
C VAL A 264 -3.07 3.66 8.09
N LEU A 265 -2.42 4.77 8.46
CA LEU A 265 -3.05 5.92 9.12
C LEU A 265 -2.67 7.22 8.39
N PRO A 266 -3.50 8.29 8.46
CA PRO A 266 -3.15 9.57 7.84
C PRO A 266 -1.84 10.16 8.37
N GLU A 267 -1.57 9.93 9.67
CA GLU A 267 -0.32 10.28 10.34
C GLU A 267 0.33 9.01 10.90
N GLU A 268 1.61 8.82 10.60
CA GLU A 268 2.37 7.61 10.94
C GLU A 268 3.76 7.96 11.48
N PRO A 269 4.12 7.53 12.70
CA PRO A 269 3.27 6.81 13.67
C PRO A 269 2.14 7.70 14.22
N PRO A 270 1.01 7.12 14.68
CA PRO A 270 -0.04 7.92 15.30
C PRO A 270 0.44 8.58 16.59
N GLU A 271 -0.08 9.77 16.88
CA GLU A 271 0.20 10.44 18.15
C GLU A 271 -0.19 9.56 19.35
N LYS A 272 0.53 9.75 20.46
CA LYS A 272 0.24 9.05 21.70
C LYS A 272 -1.16 9.43 22.19
N GLY A 273 -2.04 8.45 22.30
CA GLY A 273 -3.43 8.68 22.72
C GLY A 273 -4.37 9.07 21.58
N ALA A 274 -3.96 8.91 20.31
CA ALA A 274 -4.84 9.06 19.17
C ALA A 274 -6.15 8.28 19.37
N ARG A 275 -7.28 8.94 19.08
CA ARG A 275 -8.64 8.43 19.36
C ARG A 275 -8.86 7.01 18.85
N VAL A 276 -8.38 6.70 17.65
CA VAL A 276 -8.48 5.36 17.05
C VAL A 276 -7.87 4.27 17.93
N CYS A 277 -6.80 4.55 18.66
CA CYS A 277 -6.13 3.59 19.54
C CYS A 277 -6.96 3.25 20.80
N SER A 278 -7.99 4.03 21.10
CA SER A 278 -8.86 3.85 22.28
C SER A 278 -10.17 3.10 21.96
N LEU A 279 -10.39 2.68 20.71
CA LEU A 279 -11.62 1.99 20.28
C LEU A 279 -11.67 0.49 20.62
N GLY A 280 -10.66 -0.03 21.33
CA GLY A 280 -10.64 -1.42 21.82
C GLY A 280 -10.68 -2.45 20.68
N ASP A 281 -11.58 -3.43 20.78
CA ASP A 281 -11.69 -4.52 19.80
C ASP A 281 -12.45 -4.12 18.52
N LYS A 282 -13.06 -2.92 18.48
CA LYS A 282 -13.71 -2.39 17.27
C LYS A 282 -12.69 -2.02 16.18
N VAL A 283 -11.41 -1.89 16.52
CA VAL A 283 -10.37 -1.60 15.53
C VAL A 283 -9.17 -2.53 15.67
N ILE A 284 -8.68 -3.02 14.54
CA ILE A 284 -7.39 -3.71 14.44
C ILE A 284 -6.41 -2.75 13.79
N LEU A 285 -5.28 -2.50 14.44
CA LEU A 285 -4.22 -1.64 13.93
C LEU A 285 -2.97 -2.49 13.66
N SER A 286 -2.32 -2.23 12.53
CA SER A 286 -1.00 -2.76 12.20
C SER A 286 -0.09 -1.57 11.85
N PRO A 287 1.22 -1.63 12.17
CA PRO A 287 2.12 -0.50 12.01
C PRO A 287 2.68 -0.39 10.59
N HIS A 288 1.82 -0.30 9.57
CA HIS A 288 2.16 -0.17 8.15
C HIS A 288 3.21 -1.16 7.68
N MET A 289 2.97 -2.43 8.01
CA MET A 289 3.89 -3.53 7.72
C MET A 289 3.15 -4.82 7.43
N ILE A 290 1.87 -4.78 7.03
CA ILE A 290 1.12 -6.02 6.79
C ILE A 290 1.71 -6.84 5.62
N SER A 291 2.45 -6.18 4.71
CA SER A 291 3.21 -6.84 3.64
C SER A 291 4.56 -7.43 4.10
N ALA A 292 5.01 -7.16 5.34
CA ALA A 292 6.34 -7.51 5.83
C ALA A 292 6.39 -8.97 6.29
N ASN A 293 6.79 -9.87 5.38
CA ASN A 293 6.91 -11.30 5.64
C ASN A 293 8.36 -11.70 5.89
N GLY A 294 8.60 -12.65 6.81
CA GLY A 294 9.93 -13.08 7.26
C GLY A 294 10.85 -13.67 6.17
N ALA A 295 10.31 -14.01 5.00
CA ALA A 295 11.09 -14.44 3.82
C ALA A 295 11.55 -13.27 2.92
N GLY A 296 11.42 -12.02 3.38
CA GLY A 296 11.98 -10.83 2.74
C GLY A 296 11.08 -10.19 1.68
N THR A 297 10.13 -9.34 2.09
CA THR A 297 9.26 -8.57 1.18
C THR A 297 10.02 -7.77 0.12
N LEU A 298 11.21 -7.27 0.47
CA LEU A 298 12.06 -6.47 -0.40
C LEU A 298 13.12 -7.30 -1.13
N ALA A 299 13.29 -8.59 -0.82
CA ALA A 299 14.31 -9.44 -1.44
C ALA A 299 14.15 -9.49 -2.96
N ALA A 300 12.92 -9.60 -3.46
CA ALA A 300 12.63 -9.55 -4.90
C ALA A 300 12.76 -8.13 -5.49
N ALA A 301 12.65 -7.08 -4.67
CA ALA A 301 12.74 -5.68 -5.12
C ALA A 301 14.19 -5.21 -5.29
N ILE A 302 15.13 -5.77 -4.52
CA ILE A 302 16.56 -5.42 -4.60
C ILE A 302 17.11 -5.66 -6.01
N PRO A 303 16.94 -6.83 -6.66
CA PRO A 303 17.39 -7.04 -8.04
C PRO A 303 16.76 -6.07 -9.04
N TRP A 304 15.46 -5.79 -8.92
CA TRP A 304 14.76 -4.87 -9.83
C TRP A 304 15.29 -3.44 -9.73
N ALA A 305 15.50 -2.95 -8.51
CA ALA A 305 16.06 -1.62 -8.30
C ALA A 305 17.54 -1.55 -8.72
N THR A 306 18.29 -2.65 -8.56
CA THR A 306 19.67 -2.77 -9.05
C THR A 306 19.72 -2.70 -10.58
N GLU A 307 18.85 -3.44 -11.25
CA GLU A 307 18.72 -3.43 -12.71
C GLU A 307 18.32 -2.03 -13.21
N ALA A 308 17.32 -1.40 -12.59
CA ALA A 308 16.90 -0.04 -12.94
C ALA A 308 18.04 0.98 -12.80
N THR A 309 18.84 0.85 -11.74
CA THR A 309 20.05 1.66 -11.51
C THR A 309 21.05 1.49 -12.64
N LEU A 310 21.40 0.24 -12.97
CA LEU A 310 22.36 -0.06 -14.03
C LEU A 310 21.87 0.38 -15.41
N MET A 311 20.60 0.20 -15.72
CA MET A 311 20.00 0.67 -16.98
C MET A 311 20.17 2.19 -17.12
N ALA A 312 19.82 2.97 -16.08
CA ALA A 312 19.94 4.42 -16.10
C ALA A 312 21.40 4.88 -16.25
N LEU A 313 22.34 4.23 -15.56
CA LEU A 313 23.78 4.52 -15.67
C LEU A 313 24.33 4.22 -17.07
N LYS A 314 23.84 3.15 -17.72
CA LYS A 314 24.14 2.80 -19.12
C LYS A 314 23.43 3.69 -20.15
N GLY A 315 22.64 4.68 -19.71
CA GLY A 315 21.91 5.60 -20.59
C GLY A 315 20.64 5.00 -21.22
N ASN A 316 20.12 3.91 -20.65
CA ASN A 316 18.89 3.26 -21.05
C ASN A 316 17.74 3.63 -20.11
N VAL A 317 16.52 3.74 -20.65
CA VAL A 317 15.32 4.01 -19.84
C VAL A 317 15.01 2.75 -19.02
N PRO A 318 14.96 2.82 -17.68
CA PRO A 318 14.63 1.68 -16.84
C PRO A 318 13.20 1.15 -17.07
N ASN A 319 12.94 -0.07 -16.61
CA ASN A 319 11.58 -0.59 -16.48
C ASN A 319 10.85 0.07 -15.28
N HIS A 320 9.52 -0.09 -15.22
CA HIS A 320 8.69 0.35 -14.08
C HIS A 320 8.81 1.85 -13.73
N VAL A 321 8.92 2.69 -14.76
CA VAL A 321 8.91 4.16 -14.62
C VAL A 321 7.53 4.64 -14.15
N CYS A 322 7.52 5.39 -13.06
CA CYS A 322 6.29 5.96 -12.48
C CYS A 322 5.87 7.25 -13.19
N ASN A 323 6.85 8.05 -13.63
CA ASN A 323 6.65 9.32 -14.32
C ASN A 323 7.04 9.23 -15.80
N VAL A 324 6.22 8.52 -16.58
CA VAL A 324 6.50 8.24 -18.02
C VAL A 324 6.71 9.50 -18.86
N ASP A 325 6.09 10.62 -18.48
CA ASP A 325 6.23 11.91 -19.16
C ASP A 325 7.62 12.54 -19.00
N ALA A 326 8.44 12.05 -18.05
CA ALA A 326 9.83 12.48 -17.89
C ALA A 326 10.75 11.93 -18.98
N VAL A 327 10.36 10.82 -19.62
CA VAL A 327 11.22 10.04 -20.52
C VAL A 327 11.80 10.85 -21.69
N PRO A 328 11.03 11.71 -22.41
CA PRO A 328 11.59 12.52 -23.48
C PRO A 328 12.70 13.47 -23.01
N LYS A 329 12.50 14.16 -21.89
CA LYS A 329 13.50 15.08 -21.30
C LYS A 329 14.70 14.30 -20.77
N TRP A 330 14.45 13.18 -20.09
CA TRP A 330 15.49 12.28 -19.58
C TRP A 330 16.39 11.77 -20.72
N LYS A 331 15.82 11.32 -21.84
CA LYS A 331 16.59 10.87 -23.03
C LYS A 331 17.46 11.97 -23.61
N LYS A 332 16.98 13.22 -23.64
CA LYS A 332 17.78 14.37 -24.08
C LYS A 332 19.00 14.62 -23.16
N ARG A 333 18.82 14.43 -21.85
CA ARG A 333 19.88 14.60 -20.86
C ARG A 333 20.88 13.44 -20.88
N PHE A 334 20.40 12.20 -20.84
CA PHE A 334 21.20 11.01 -20.50
C PHE A 334 21.11 9.85 -21.49
N GLY A 335 20.17 9.88 -22.44
CA GLY A 335 19.95 8.79 -23.39
C GLY A 335 21.21 8.47 -24.21
N GLY A 336 21.64 7.21 -24.18
CA GLY A 336 22.85 6.74 -24.88
C GLY A 336 24.17 7.26 -24.31
N LYS A 337 24.16 7.98 -23.18
CA LYS A 337 25.37 8.48 -22.49
C LYS A 337 25.70 7.58 -21.30
N ALA A 338 26.39 6.49 -21.58
CA ALA A 338 26.84 5.54 -20.56
C ALA A 338 27.88 6.17 -19.61
N LEU A 339 27.73 5.93 -18.30
CA LEU A 339 28.74 6.21 -17.27
C LEU A 339 29.53 4.97 -16.87
N ILE A 340 28.94 3.80 -17.14
CA ILE A 340 29.48 2.45 -16.96
C ILE A 340 29.16 1.61 -18.19
#